data_AF-A0A6A6Y421-F1
#
_entry.id   AF-A0A6A6Y421-F1
#
_cell.length_a   1.000
_cell.length_b   1.000
_cell.length_c   1.000
_cell.angle_alpha   90.00
_cell.angle_beta   90.00
_cell.angle_gamma   90.00
#
_symmetry.space_group_name_H-M   'P 1'
#
loop_
_entity.id
_entity.type
_entity.pdbx_description
1 polymer ?
#
loop_
_entity_poly.entity_id
_entity_poly.type
_entity_poly.pdbx_seq_one_letter_code
_entity_poly.pdbx_strand_id
1 'polypeptide(L)'
;MIKPTGKNLPSIFRKPRERLDIEWQSLKRRTMDKFGLITWKFFLKGWKSRPRPKLERRALVPLAKDYHSQIYTAFAAHDTPTITRLCCSGLAADFRARMSHRALGTHVTWSLASYTASPKIVSNRASPLPGLQRSGVRQVVVRLASKQILATWTDEQARAAVPADVETVESEVTEYLVLQRRMLEGVEEAWMVWGFAEESTPEVRRRDEKMTRELEEYQRAQSSLQA
;
A
#
# COMPACT_ATOMS: atom_id res chain seq x y z
N MET A 1 -10.05 0.64 -5.38
CA MET A 1 -9.89 1.76 -6.32
C MET A 1 -9.42 2.96 -5.54
N ILE A 2 -8.32 3.55 -5.95
CA ILE A 2 -7.82 4.81 -5.40
C ILE A 2 -8.19 5.88 -6.42
N LYS A 3 -9.03 6.82 -6.03
CA LYS A 3 -9.48 7.88 -6.94
C LYS A 3 -8.26 8.70 -7.42
N PRO A 4 -8.10 8.94 -8.73
CA PRO A 4 -7.06 9.82 -9.24
C PRO A 4 -7.15 11.24 -8.66
N THR A 5 -6.02 11.91 -8.51
CA THR A 5 -5.96 13.27 -7.98
C THR A 5 -5.09 14.20 -8.83
N GLY A 6 -5.35 15.51 -8.73
CA GLY A 6 -4.57 16.53 -9.43
C GLY A 6 -4.52 16.29 -10.95
N LYS A 7 -3.31 16.15 -11.48
CA LYS A 7 -3.03 15.97 -12.92
C LYS A 7 -3.56 14.65 -13.48
N ASN A 8 -3.76 13.64 -12.64
CA ASN A 8 -4.21 12.30 -13.04
C ASN A 8 -5.74 12.20 -13.21
N LEU A 9 -6.46 13.26 -12.88
CA LEU A 9 -7.92 13.27 -12.87
C LEU A 9 -8.47 13.88 -14.17
N PRO A 10 -9.38 13.20 -14.91
CA PRO A 10 -9.89 13.72 -16.17
C PRO A 10 -10.57 15.08 -16.02
N SER A 11 -10.33 15.95 -17.00
CA SER A 11 -10.92 17.28 -17.07
C SER A 11 -12.44 17.19 -17.20
N ILE A 12 -13.14 17.97 -16.38
CA ILE A 12 -14.61 18.07 -16.39
C ILE A 12 -15.12 18.60 -17.74
N PHE A 13 -14.39 19.53 -18.36
CA PHE A 13 -14.82 20.17 -19.59
C PHE A 13 -14.46 19.36 -20.84
N ARG A 14 -13.30 18.70 -20.87
CA ARG A 14 -12.85 17.95 -22.06
C ARG A 14 -13.37 16.51 -22.07
N LYS A 15 -13.51 15.88 -20.90
CA LYS A 15 -13.87 14.47 -20.76
C LYS A 15 -14.91 14.25 -19.65
N PRO A 16 -16.09 14.90 -19.73
CA PRO A 16 -17.11 14.86 -18.67
C PRO A 16 -17.60 13.45 -18.35
N ARG A 17 -17.80 12.60 -19.38
CA ARG A 17 -18.26 11.21 -19.19
C ARG A 17 -17.25 10.36 -18.44
N GLU A 18 -15.96 10.41 -18.82
CA GLU A 18 -14.90 9.70 -18.09
C GLU A 18 -14.79 10.19 -16.64
N ARG A 19 -14.95 11.50 -16.43
CA ARG A 19 -14.93 12.08 -15.09
C ARG A 19 -16.12 11.58 -14.24
N LEU A 20 -17.33 11.61 -14.78
CA LEU A 20 -18.53 11.12 -14.09
C LEU A 20 -18.43 9.63 -13.77
N ASP A 21 -17.91 8.80 -14.69
CA ASP A 21 -17.67 7.38 -14.43
C ASP A 21 -16.72 7.18 -13.23
N ILE A 22 -15.58 7.88 -13.20
CA ILE A 22 -14.63 7.79 -12.07
C ILE A 22 -15.28 8.21 -10.75
N GLU A 23 -16.05 9.31 -10.74
CA GLU A 23 -16.75 9.77 -9.54
C GLU A 23 -17.79 8.76 -9.07
N TRP A 24 -18.59 8.23 -10.00
CA TRP A 24 -19.59 7.21 -9.72
C TRP A 24 -18.97 5.93 -9.16
N GLN A 25 -17.90 5.43 -9.80
CA GLN A 25 -17.21 4.24 -9.33
C GLN A 25 -16.55 4.43 -7.97
N SER A 26 -15.93 5.59 -7.73
CA SER A 26 -15.37 5.94 -6.43
C SER A 26 -16.46 5.97 -5.35
N LEU A 27 -17.63 6.56 -5.65
CA LEU A 27 -18.76 6.60 -4.73
C LEU A 27 -19.30 5.19 -4.44
N LYS A 28 -19.61 4.42 -5.50
CA LYS A 28 -20.05 3.03 -5.40
C LYS A 28 -19.08 2.21 -4.55
N ARG A 29 -17.78 2.33 -4.80
CA ARG A 29 -16.75 1.59 -4.06
C ARG A 29 -16.67 1.99 -2.60
N ARG A 30 -16.72 3.29 -2.27
CA ARG A 30 -16.74 3.76 -0.88
C ARG A 30 -17.95 3.22 -0.13
N THR A 31 -19.10 3.16 -0.78
CA THR A 31 -20.32 2.59 -0.21
C THR A 31 -20.15 1.09 0.03
N MET A 32 -19.66 0.34 -0.96
CA MET A 32 -19.37 -1.09 -0.81
C MET A 32 -18.34 -1.39 0.28
N ASP A 33 -17.24 -0.62 0.34
CA ASP A 33 -16.20 -0.76 1.36
C ASP A 33 -16.78 -0.53 2.78
N LYS A 34 -17.66 0.48 2.94
CA LYS A 34 -18.38 0.71 4.20
C LYS A 34 -19.29 -0.46 4.56
N PHE A 35 -20.09 -0.95 3.62
CA PHE A 35 -20.94 -2.12 3.84
C PHE A 35 -20.11 -3.36 4.19
N GLY A 36 -18.98 -3.58 3.50
CA GLY A 36 -18.03 -4.66 3.78
C GLY A 36 -17.46 -4.60 5.19
N LEU A 37 -17.19 -3.40 5.73
CA LEU A 37 -16.74 -3.26 7.11
C LEU A 37 -17.87 -3.50 8.13
N ILE A 38 -19.11 -3.15 7.79
CA ILE A 38 -20.29 -3.43 8.63
C ILE A 38 -20.52 -4.94 8.65
N THR A 39 -20.52 -5.60 7.51
CA THR A 39 -20.60 -7.07 7.42
C THR A 39 -19.45 -7.73 8.16
N TRP A 40 -18.23 -7.23 8.00
CA TRP A 40 -17.05 -7.70 8.74
C TRP A 40 -17.21 -7.57 10.27
N LYS A 41 -17.69 -6.42 10.75
CA LYS A 41 -17.81 -6.16 12.19
C LYS A 41 -18.97 -6.90 12.85
N PHE A 42 -20.08 -7.09 12.14
CA PHE A 42 -21.33 -7.56 12.72
C PHE A 42 -21.79 -8.95 12.24
N PHE A 43 -21.29 -9.40 11.08
CA PHE A 43 -21.82 -10.57 10.39
C PHE A 43 -20.77 -11.67 10.11
N LEU A 44 -19.52 -11.55 10.62
CA LEU A 44 -18.51 -12.60 10.46
C LEU A 44 -18.83 -13.92 11.19
N LYS A 45 -19.71 -13.92 12.20
CA LYS A 45 -20.62 -15.02 12.62
C LYS A 45 -21.50 -14.58 13.80
N GLY A 46 -22.48 -15.43 14.14
CA GLY A 46 -23.64 -15.18 15.02
C GLY A 46 -23.38 -14.36 16.28
N TRP A 47 -24.31 -13.45 16.54
CA TRP A 47 -24.42 -12.46 17.62
C TRP A 47 -23.83 -12.83 19.00
N LYS A 48 -23.68 -14.12 19.34
CA LYS A 48 -23.26 -14.63 20.66
C LYS A 48 -21.76 -14.90 20.85
N SER A 49 -20.92 -15.01 19.82
CA SER A 49 -19.48 -15.32 20.00
C SER A 49 -18.56 -14.12 19.76
N ARG A 50 -17.87 -13.64 20.80
CA ARG A 50 -16.84 -12.59 20.78
C ARG A 50 -15.49 -13.23 20.38
N PRO A 51 -14.71 -12.70 19.43
CA PRO A 51 -14.30 -11.30 19.38
C PRO A 51 -14.74 -10.54 18.12
N ARG A 52 -15.08 -9.27 18.29
CA ARG A 52 -15.41 -8.36 17.18
C ARG A 52 -14.12 -7.75 16.64
N PRO A 53 -13.94 -7.65 15.31
CA PRO A 53 -12.79 -6.98 14.75
C PRO A 53 -12.67 -5.54 15.23
N LYS A 54 -11.47 -5.13 15.63
CA LYS A 54 -11.21 -3.78 16.11
C LYS A 54 -10.98 -2.85 14.92
N LEU A 55 -11.87 -1.88 14.73
CA LEU A 55 -11.76 -0.97 13.58
C LEU A 55 -10.65 0.07 13.74
N GLU A 56 -10.40 0.54 14.98
CA GLU A 56 -9.24 1.39 15.36
C GLU A 56 -8.89 2.52 14.38
N ARG A 57 -9.90 3.15 13.76
CA ARG A 57 -9.68 4.06 12.61
C ARG A 57 -8.72 5.21 12.89
N ARG A 58 -8.74 5.75 14.13
CA ARG A 58 -7.88 6.87 14.55
C ARG A 58 -6.40 6.48 14.64
N ALA A 59 -6.11 5.21 14.94
CA ALA A 59 -4.73 4.72 15.08
C ALA A 59 -4.07 4.41 13.73
N LEU A 60 -4.84 4.22 12.66
CA LEU A 60 -4.32 3.76 11.36
C LEU A 60 -3.42 4.78 10.66
N VAL A 61 -3.75 6.07 10.76
CA VAL A 61 -2.92 7.12 10.12
C VAL A 61 -1.58 7.29 10.85
N PRO A 62 -1.54 7.42 12.19
CA PRO A 62 -0.29 7.39 12.93
C PRO A 62 0.54 6.13 12.63
N LEU A 63 -0.10 4.96 12.62
CA LEU A 63 0.56 3.68 12.32
C LEU A 63 1.16 3.66 10.90
N ALA A 64 0.43 4.15 9.91
CA ALA A 64 0.93 4.23 8.54
C ALA A 64 2.16 5.15 8.41
N LYS A 65 2.15 6.29 9.11
CA LYS A 65 3.30 7.20 9.14
C LYS A 65 4.52 6.53 9.76
N ASP A 66 4.31 5.86 10.88
CA ASP A 66 5.36 5.15 11.62
C ASP A 66 5.98 4.03 10.77
N TYR A 67 5.15 3.17 10.18
CA TYR A 67 5.62 2.07 9.32
C TYR A 67 6.32 2.59 8.06
N HIS A 68 5.80 3.66 7.45
CA HIS A 68 6.43 4.28 6.28
C HIS A 68 7.86 4.75 6.61
N SER A 69 8.02 5.51 7.70
CA SER A 69 9.34 5.95 8.13
C SER A 69 10.27 4.79 8.49
N GLN A 70 9.80 3.82 9.29
CA GLN A 70 10.64 2.69 9.69
C GLN A 70 11.09 1.85 8.51
N ILE A 71 10.22 1.60 7.53
CA ILE A 71 10.56 0.80 6.35
C ILE A 71 11.60 1.51 5.49
N TYR A 72 11.43 2.82 5.23
CA TYR A 72 12.39 3.54 4.40
C TYR A 72 13.74 3.73 5.11
N THR A 73 13.74 4.02 6.41
CA THR A 73 14.99 4.06 7.20
C THR A 73 15.68 2.69 7.21
N ALA A 74 14.94 1.60 7.44
CA ALA A 74 15.49 0.24 7.40
C ALA A 74 16.02 -0.14 6.01
N PHE A 75 15.31 0.25 4.95
CA PHE A 75 15.74 0.05 3.57
C PHE A 75 17.01 0.83 3.21
N ALA A 76 17.14 2.05 3.70
CA ALA A 76 18.36 2.84 3.53
C ALA A 76 19.55 2.17 4.25
N ALA A 77 19.32 1.68 5.47
CA ALA A 77 20.32 1.04 6.33
C ALA A 77 20.60 -0.46 6.04
N HIS A 78 19.99 -1.06 5.02
CA HIS A 78 20.07 -2.51 4.74
C HIS A 78 19.58 -3.44 5.89
N ASP A 79 18.68 -2.96 6.75
CA ASP A 79 18.11 -3.73 7.87
C ASP A 79 16.99 -4.66 7.40
N THR A 80 17.40 -5.84 6.93
CA THR A 80 16.50 -6.91 6.48
C THR A 80 15.57 -7.43 7.58
N PRO A 81 16.01 -7.67 8.83
CA PRO A 81 15.12 -8.07 9.92
C PRO A 81 13.93 -7.12 10.13
N THR A 82 14.16 -5.80 10.17
CA THR A 82 13.09 -4.82 10.35
C THR A 82 12.11 -4.84 9.18
N ILE A 83 12.60 -4.90 7.94
CA ILE A 83 11.75 -5.00 6.74
C ILE A 83 10.87 -6.26 6.79
N THR A 84 11.46 -7.39 7.16
CA THR A 84 10.76 -8.69 7.24
C THR A 84 9.64 -8.68 8.27
N ARG A 85 9.86 -7.98 9.39
CA ARG A 85 8.87 -7.85 10.47
C ARG A 85 7.73 -6.91 10.10
N LEU A 86 8.01 -5.82 9.39
CA LEU A 86 7.03 -4.78 9.08
C LEU A 86 6.24 -5.07 7.80
N CYS A 87 6.82 -5.78 6.83
CA CYS A 87 6.23 -6.00 5.51
C CYS A 87 5.67 -7.42 5.36
N CYS A 88 4.63 -7.57 4.55
CA CYS A 88 4.23 -8.88 4.03
C CYS A 88 5.34 -9.47 3.16
N SER A 89 5.36 -10.80 3.04
CA SER A 89 6.44 -11.56 2.38
C SER A 89 6.79 -11.06 0.96
N GLY A 90 5.77 -10.72 0.15
CA GLY A 90 5.97 -10.18 -1.20
C GLY A 90 6.77 -8.87 -1.19
N LEU A 91 6.29 -7.86 -0.47
CA LEU A 91 6.98 -6.57 -0.37
C LEU A 91 8.37 -6.69 0.27
N ALA A 92 8.52 -7.57 1.27
CA ALA A 92 9.82 -7.82 1.88
C ALA A 92 10.82 -8.41 0.86
N ALA A 93 10.38 -9.32 -0.01
CA ALA A 93 11.21 -9.88 -1.08
C ALA A 93 11.62 -8.80 -2.09
N ASP A 94 10.70 -7.92 -2.48
CA ASP A 94 10.99 -6.81 -3.40
C ASP A 94 12.05 -5.86 -2.83
N PHE A 95 11.92 -5.49 -1.55
CA PHE A 95 12.92 -4.66 -0.88
C PHE A 95 14.29 -5.36 -0.82
N ARG A 96 14.33 -6.66 -0.50
CA ARG A 96 15.59 -7.43 -0.47
C ARG A 96 16.26 -7.47 -1.85
N ALA A 97 15.49 -7.70 -2.91
CA ALA A 97 16.02 -7.69 -4.28
C ALA A 97 16.61 -6.31 -4.63
N ARG A 98 15.91 -5.22 -4.28
CA ARG A 98 16.42 -3.86 -4.50
C ARG A 98 17.67 -3.55 -3.68
N MET A 99 17.75 -4.03 -2.44
CA MET A 99 18.95 -3.89 -1.61
C MET A 99 20.14 -4.66 -2.21
N SER A 100 19.93 -5.88 -2.73
CA SER A 100 21.03 -6.66 -3.33
C SER A 100 21.59 -6.05 -4.62
N HIS A 101 20.82 -5.24 -5.33
CA HIS A 101 21.27 -4.54 -6.53
C HIS A 101 22.02 -3.22 -6.23
N ARG A 102 22.12 -2.79 -4.97
CA ARG A 102 22.85 -1.56 -4.62
C ARG A 102 24.36 -1.77 -4.84
N ALA A 103 25.02 -0.75 -5.41
CA ALA A 103 26.47 -0.79 -5.62
C ALA A 103 27.22 -0.91 -4.29
N LEU A 104 28.28 -1.72 -4.28
CA LEU A 104 29.13 -1.92 -3.10
C LEU A 104 29.78 -0.60 -2.68
N GLY A 105 29.91 -0.40 -1.36
CA GLY A 105 30.48 0.82 -0.78
C GLY A 105 29.63 2.08 -0.98
N THR A 106 28.36 1.95 -1.39
CA THR A 106 27.39 3.04 -1.47
C THR A 106 26.51 3.06 -0.23
N HIS A 107 26.53 4.18 0.48
CA HIS A 107 25.68 4.47 1.62
C HIS A 107 24.51 5.33 1.18
N VAL A 108 23.35 5.05 1.77
CA VAL A 108 22.13 5.80 1.51
C VAL A 108 21.48 6.09 2.85
N THR A 109 20.99 7.31 3.02
CA THR A 109 20.04 7.64 4.09
C THR A 109 18.79 8.24 3.50
N TRP A 110 17.68 7.89 4.14
CA TRP A 110 16.39 8.47 3.85
C TRP A 110 15.95 9.29 5.06
N SER A 111 15.40 10.47 4.80
CA SER A 111 14.75 11.26 5.83
C SER A 111 13.48 11.92 5.31
N LEU A 112 12.54 12.11 6.22
CA LEU A 112 11.28 12.75 5.95
C LEU A 112 11.38 14.24 6.33
N ALA A 113 11.37 15.13 5.34
CA ALA A 113 11.44 16.57 5.60
C ALA A 113 10.11 17.09 6.17
N SER A 114 9.01 16.87 5.46
CA SER A 114 7.66 17.28 5.91
C SER A 114 6.56 16.58 5.13
N TYR A 115 5.33 16.65 5.64
CA TYR A 115 4.14 16.24 4.89
C TYR A 115 3.58 17.44 4.12
N THR A 116 3.45 17.34 2.80
CA THR A 116 2.90 18.43 1.96
C THR A 116 1.37 18.50 2.00
N ALA A 117 0.72 17.41 2.41
CA ALA A 117 -0.70 17.40 2.73
C ALA A 117 -1.00 16.46 3.89
N SER A 118 -2.11 16.72 4.60
CA SER A 118 -2.53 15.88 5.73
C SER A 118 -2.75 14.42 5.30
N PRO A 119 -2.03 13.46 5.91
CA PRO A 119 -2.24 12.04 5.67
C PRO A 119 -3.68 11.60 5.93
N LYS A 120 -4.24 10.79 5.03
CA LYS A 120 -5.65 10.38 5.15
C LYS A 120 -5.91 8.98 4.61
N ILE A 121 -6.88 8.30 5.22
CA ILE A 121 -7.37 7.01 4.74
C ILE A 121 -8.17 7.25 3.46
N VAL A 122 -7.78 6.60 2.36
CA VAL A 122 -8.47 6.69 1.07
C VAL A 122 -9.33 5.46 0.76
N SER A 123 -8.99 4.30 1.34
CA SER A 123 -9.80 3.08 1.29
C SER A 123 -9.60 2.27 2.56
N ASN A 124 -10.65 1.58 3.00
CA ASN A 124 -10.62 0.68 4.15
C ASN A 124 -11.63 -0.43 3.87
N ARG A 125 -11.13 -1.60 3.51
CA ARG A 125 -11.92 -2.75 3.08
C ARG A 125 -11.63 -3.94 3.98
N ALA A 126 -12.63 -4.77 4.18
CA ALA A 126 -12.45 -6.08 4.79
C ALA A 126 -13.21 -7.12 3.99
N SER A 127 -12.66 -8.32 3.90
CA SER A 127 -13.24 -9.43 3.14
C SER A 127 -12.99 -10.74 3.88
N PRO A 128 -13.98 -11.65 3.91
CA PRO A 128 -13.77 -12.97 4.47
C PRO A 128 -12.77 -13.76 3.61
N LEU A 129 -12.04 -14.68 4.23
CA LEU A 129 -11.22 -15.66 3.50
C LEU A 129 -12.11 -16.85 3.14
N PRO A 130 -12.29 -17.17 1.84
CA PRO A 130 -13.06 -18.33 1.42
C PRO A 130 -12.53 -19.63 2.04
N GLY A 131 -13.42 -20.53 2.44
CA GLY A 131 -13.06 -21.82 3.05
C GLY A 131 -12.63 -21.75 4.52
N LEU A 132 -12.35 -20.55 5.07
CA LEU A 132 -11.92 -20.39 6.46
C LEU A 132 -12.97 -19.65 7.29
N GLN A 133 -13.54 -20.34 8.26
CA GLN A 133 -14.50 -19.76 9.19
C GLN A 133 -13.83 -18.69 10.05
N ARG A 134 -14.58 -17.62 10.37
CA ARG A 134 -14.13 -16.52 11.26
C ARG A 134 -12.78 -15.91 10.84
N SER A 135 -12.47 -16.01 9.55
CA SER A 135 -11.19 -15.60 9.02
C SER A 135 -11.39 -14.62 7.88
N GLY A 136 -10.43 -13.73 7.72
CA GLY A 136 -10.49 -12.72 6.69
C GLY A 136 -9.33 -11.75 6.73
N VAL A 137 -9.36 -10.85 5.76
CA VAL A 137 -8.32 -9.87 5.52
C VAL A 137 -8.93 -8.50 5.54
N ARG A 138 -8.31 -7.60 6.30
CA ARG A 138 -8.60 -6.18 6.27
C ARG A 138 -7.43 -5.44 5.65
N GLN A 139 -7.72 -4.57 4.70
CA GLN A 139 -6.74 -3.72 4.05
C GLN A 139 -7.16 -2.25 4.15
N VAL A 140 -6.20 -1.40 4.49
CA VAL A 140 -6.38 0.04 4.67
C VAL A 140 -5.34 0.74 3.82
N VAL A 141 -5.80 1.63 2.95
CA VAL A 141 -4.93 2.45 2.12
C VAL A 141 -4.86 3.84 2.71
N VAL A 142 -3.65 4.31 3.01
CA VAL A 142 -3.39 5.65 3.52
C VAL A 142 -2.58 6.43 2.49
N ARG A 143 -3.08 7.60 2.11
CA ARG A 143 -2.34 8.54 1.26
C ARG A 143 -1.34 9.31 2.13
N LEU A 144 -0.08 9.25 1.76
CA LEU A 144 1.03 10.00 2.34
C LEU A 144 1.59 10.91 1.25
N ALA A 145 1.45 12.23 1.43
CA ALA A 145 2.05 13.21 0.54
C ALA A 145 3.13 13.95 1.33
N SER A 146 4.38 13.82 0.89
CA SER A 146 5.54 14.28 1.66
C SER A 146 6.67 14.78 0.77
N LYS A 147 7.50 15.64 1.37
CA LYS A 147 8.85 15.95 0.91
C LYS A 147 9.81 14.98 1.58
N GLN A 148 10.56 14.26 0.77
CA GLN A 148 11.52 13.25 1.20
C GLN A 148 12.90 13.65 0.72
N ILE A 149 13.90 13.34 1.52
CA ILE A 149 15.30 13.63 1.22
C ILE A 149 16.04 12.29 1.19
N LEU A 150 16.70 12.03 0.08
CA LEU A 150 17.59 10.90 -0.11
C LEU A 150 19.03 11.43 -0.22
N ALA A 151 19.89 11.04 0.71
CA ALA A 151 21.31 11.38 0.66
C ALA A 151 22.12 10.12 0.34
N THR A 152 22.98 10.19 -0.67
CA THR A 152 23.81 9.08 -1.13
C THR A 152 25.27 9.49 -1.13
N TRP A 153 26.15 8.62 -0.64
CA TRP A 153 27.59 8.84 -0.65
C TRP A 153 28.36 7.51 -0.71
N THR A 154 29.65 7.57 -1.06
CA THR A 154 30.52 6.40 -1.16
C THR A 154 31.43 6.25 0.07
N ASP A 155 32.04 5.08 0.24
CA ASP A 155 33.06 4.82 1.27
C ASP A 155 34.27 5.77 1.16
N GLU A 156 34.61 6.21 -0.05
CA GLU A 156 35.67 7.20 -0.27
C GLU A 156 35.27 8.56 0.29
N GLN A 157 34.05 8.99 0.00
CA GLN A 157 33.48 10.24 0.52
C GLN A 157 33.30 10.19 2.04
N ALA A 158 32.96 9.04 2.62
CA ALA A 158 32.87 8.86 4.07
C ALA A 158 34.23 8.95 4.78
N ARG A 159 35.32 8.56 4.10
CA ARG A 159 36.69 8.58 4.65
C ARG A 159 37.38 9.93 4.46
N ALA A 160 36.99 10.70 3.46
CA ALA A 160 37.46 12.06 3.29
C ALA A 160 36.88 12.94 4.41
N ALA A 161 37.74 13.48 5.29
CA ALA A 161 37.33 14.40 6.36
C ALA A 161 36.85 15.78 5.85
N VAL A 162 36.85 15.98 4.53
CA VAL A 162 36.29 17.14 3.84
C VAL A 162 34.88 16.75 3.40
N PRO A 163 33.83 17.54 3.67
CA PRO A 163 32.49 17.25 3.16
C PRO A 163 32.55 17.30 1.63
N ALA A 164 32.76 16.13 1.01
CA ALA A 164 32.51 15.95 -0.40
C ALA A 164 31.03 16.24 -0.65
N ASP A 165 30.70 16.71 -1.85
CA ASP A 165 29.32 16.97 -2.26
C ASP A 165 28.48 15.68 -2.13
N VAL A 166 27.82 15.51 -0.99
CA VAL A 166 26.88 14.41 -0.74
C VAL A 166 25.70 14.64 -1.66
N GLU A 167 25.46 13.70 -2.57
CA GLU A 167 24.33 13.79 -3.48
C GLU A 167 23.04 13.73 -2.67
N THR A 168 22.36 14.86 -2.58
CA THR A 168 21.14 15.01 -1.80
C THR A 168 20.00 15.35 -2.75
N VAL A 169 19.06 14.43 -2.89
CA VAL A 169 17.89 14.58 -3.75
C VAL A 169 16.67 14.82 -2.86
N GLU A 170 16.12 16.04 -2.91
CA GLU A 170 14.80 16.34 -2.35
C GLU A 170 13.73 16.05 -3.41
N SER A 171 12.69 15.32 -3.02
CA SER A 171 11.58 14.98 -3.91
C SER A 171 10.24 15.10 -3.19
N GLU A 172 9.25 15.69 -3.87
CA GLU A 172 7.87 15.65 -3.42
C GLU A 172 7.18 14.41 -3.98
N VAL A 173 6.74 13.52 -3.09
CA VAL A 173 6.19 12.21 -3.44
C VAL A 173 4.81 12.03 -2.81
N THR A 174 3.85 11.51 -3.59
CA THR A 174 2.57 11.03 -3.07
C THR A 174 2.50 9.52 -3.19
N GLU A 175 2.46 8.83 -2.05
CA GLU A 175 2.41 7.38 -1.96
C GLU A 175 1.10 6.92 -1.32
N TYR A 176 0.62 5.74 -1.73
CA TYR A 176 -0.56 5.11 -1.15
C TYR A 176 -0.15 3.82 -0.44
N LEU A 177 0.21 3.94 0.84
CA LEU A 177 0.64 2.81 1.66
C LEU A 177 -0.55 1.90 1.97
N VAL A 178 -0.41 0.60 1.70
CA VAL A 178 -1.42 -0.41 1.98
C VAL A 178 -1.03 -1.17 3.24
N LEU A 179 -1.76 -0.90 4.32
CA LEU A 179 -1.70 -1.70 5.55
C LEU A 179 -2.63 -2.91 5.41
N GLN A 180 -2.19 -4.06 5.88
CA GLN A 180 -2.96 -5.29 5.93
C GLN A 180 -2.93 -5.89 7.34
N ARG A 181 -4.08 -6.42 7.75
CA ARG A 181 -4.23 -7.22 8.96
C ARG A 181 -5.10 -8.41 8.66
N ARG A 182 -4.65 -9.61 9.07
CA ARG A 182 -5.45 -10.83 8.97
C ARG A 182 -6.16 -11.09 10.29
N MET A 183 -7.30 -11.74 10.19
CA MET A 183 -7.94 -12.43 11.30
C MET A 183 -8.01 -13.90 10.90
N LEU A 184 -7.48 -14.77 11.75
CA LEU A 184 -7.52 -16.22 11.56
C LEU A 184 -8.26 -16.82 12.76
N GLU A 185 -9.35 -17.54 12.47
CA GLU A 185 -10.18 -18.20 13.49
C GLU A 185 -10.67 -17.24 14.60
N GLY A 186 -10.82 -15.96 14.29
CA GLY A 186 -11.19 -14.91 15.23
C GLY A 186 -10.02 -14.24 15.96
N VAL A 187 -8.79 -14.66 15.78
CA VAL A 187 -7.59 -14.01 16.33
C VAL A 187 -7.06 -13.01 15.30
N GLU A 188 -6.97 -11.73 15.69
CA GLU A 188 -6.38 -10.71 14.82
C GLU A 188 -4.85 -10.71 14.95
N GLU A 189 -4.16 -10.85 13.82
CA GLU A 189 -2.69 -10.71 13.74
C GLU A 189 -2.25 -9.24 13.88
N ALA A 190 -0.94 -9.00 13.88
CA ALA A 190 -0.40 -7.64 13.81
C ALA A 190 -0.69 -6.98 12.45
N TRP A 191 -0.64 -5.64 12.41
CA TRP A 191 -0.62 -4.92 11.14
C TRP A 191 0.72 -5.11 10.45
N MET A 192 0.70 -5.22 9.13
CA MET A 192 1.88 -5.24 8.27
C MET A 192 1.64 -4.35 7.05
N VAL A 193 2.71 -3.91 6.40
CA VAL A 193 2.65 -3.24 5.11
C VAL A 193 2.57 -4.30 4.01
N TRP A 194 1.46 -4.33 3.30
CA TRP A 194 1.24 -5.25 2.19
C TRP A 194 1.94 -4.77 0.91
N GLY A 195 1.94 -3.45 0.68
CA GLY A 195 2.46 -2.87 -0.54
C GLY A 195 2.18 -1.38 -0.64
N PHE A 196 2.51 -0.83 -1.80
CA PHE A 196 2.13 0.51 -2.23
C PHE A 196 1.14 0.36 -3.38
N ALA A 197 0.13 1.22 -3.41
CA ALA A 197 -0.86 1.24 -4.47
C ALA A 197 -0.70 2.48 -5.34
N GLU A 198 -1.21 2.40 -6.55
CA GLU A 198 -1.25 3.52 -7.49
C GLU A 198 -2.67 4.04 -7.68
N GLU A 199 -2.77 5.26 -8.20
CA GLU A 199 -4.06 5.85 -8.54
C GLU A 199 -4.71 5.09 -9.70
N SER A 200 -6.02 4.87 -9.61
CA SER A 200 -6.79 4.17 -10.64
C SER A 200 -7.09 5.09 -11.83
N THR A 201 -6.05 5.54 -12.53
CA THR A 201 -6.17 6.34 -13.76
C THR A 201 -6.86 5.54 -14.87
N PRO A 202 -7.39 6.20 -15.91
CA PRO A 202 -7.93 5.49 -17.05
C PRO A 202 -6.93 4.49 -17.68
N GLU A 203 -5.63 4.82 -17.75
CA GLU A 203 -4.64 3.86 -18.27
C GLU A 203 -4.46 2.66 -17.34
N VAL A 204 -4.28 2.90 -16.04
CA VAL A 204 -4.14 1.82 -15.03
C VAL A 204 -5.35 0.90 -15.07
N ARG A 205 -6.56 1.45 -15.16
CA ARG A 205 -7.78 0.65 -15.26
C ARG A 205 -7.82 -0.22 -16.51
N ARG A 206 -7.49 0.34 -17.68
CA ARG A 206 -7.44 -0.45 -18.94
C ARG A 206 -6.40 -1.57 -18.85
N ARG A 207 -5.24 -1.29 -18.26
CA ARG A 207 -4.18 -2.28 -18.03
C ARG A 207 -4.67 -3.38 -17.10
N ASP A 208 -5.26 -3.03 -15.96
CA ASP A 208 -5.78 -3.98 -14.97
C ASP A 208 -6.93 -4.83 -15.53
N GLU A 209 -7.83 -4.24 -16.32
CA GLU A 209 -8.90 -4.95 -17.02
C GLU A 209 -8.34 -5.96 -18.03
N LYS A 210 -7.30 -5.58 -18.80
CA LYS A 210 -6.62 -6.48 -19.73
C LYS A 210 -5.98 -7.66 -19.00
N MET A 211 -5.20 -7.38 -17.95
CA MET A 211 -4.56 -8.42 -17.12
C MET A 211 -5.58 -9.37 -16.50
N THR A 212 -6.71 -8.84 -16.04
CA THR A 212 -7.79 -9.67 -15.46
C THR A 212 -8.37 -10.61 -16.49
N ARG A 213 -8.65 -10.12 -17.71
CA ARG A 213 -9.16 -10.96 -18.80
C ARG A 213 -8.17 -12.06 -19.18
N GLU A 214 -6.90 -11.73 -19.32
CA GLU A 214 -5.85 -12.70 -19.64
C GLU A 214 -5.72 -13.78 -18.56
N LEU A 215 -5.82 -13.42 -17.28
CA LEU A 215 -5.81 -14.38 -16.16
C LEU A 215 -7.05 -15.28 -16.17
N GLU A 216 -8.24 -14.73 -16.43
CA GLU A 216 -9.47 -15.52 -16.53
C GLU A 216 -9.41 -16.50 -17.70
N GLU A 217 -8.90 -16.08 -18.86
CA GLU A 217 -8.70 -16.92 -20.03
C GLU A 217 -7.70 -18.04 -19.73
N TYR A 218 -6.57 -17.72 -19.09
CA TYR A 218 -5.60 -18.72 -18.66
C TYR A 218 -6.20 -19.73 -17.68
N GLN A 219 -6.94 -19.28 -16.68
CA GLN A 219 -7.61 -20.15 -15.70
C GLN A 219 -8.66 -21.04 -16.35
N ARG A 220 -9.45 -20.52 -17.29
CA ARG A 220 -10.43 -21.30 -18.07
C ARG A 220 -9.72 -22.36 -18.92
N ALA A 221 -8.64 -21.98 -19.60
CA ALA A 221 -7.85 -22.91 -20.41
C ALA A 221 -7.24 -24.04 -19.55
N GLN A 222 -6.66 -23.72 -18.39
CA GLN A 222 -6.15 -24.73 -17.47
C GLN A 222 -7.25 -25.64 -16.92
N SER A 223 -8.41 -25.07 -16.59
CA SER A 223 -9.55 -25.85 -16.08
C SER A 223 -10.14 -26.77 -17.15
N SER A 224 -10.15 -26.36 -18.42
CA SER A 224 -10.56 -27.20 -19.55
C SER A 224 -9.57 -28.32 -19.89
N LEU A 225 -8.30 -28.19 -19.47
CA LEU A 225 -7.29 -29.26 -19.64
C LEU A 225 -7.34 -30.31 -18.52
N GLN A 226 -8.05 -30.01 -17.42
CA GLN A 226 -8.18 -30.89 -16.25
C GLN A 226 -9.56 -31.57 -16.15
N ALA A 227 -10.48 -31.27 -17.09
CA ALA A 227 -11.81 -31.85 -17.20
C ALA A 227 -11.85 -32.88 -18.34
#